data_AF-A0A524DR15-F1
#
_entry.id   AF-A0A524DR15-F1
#
_cell.length_a   1.000
_cell.length_b   1.000
_cell.length_c   1.000
_cell.angle_alpha   90.00
_cell.angle_beta   90.00
_cell.angle_gamma   90.00
#
_symmetry.space_group_name_H-M   'P 1'
#
loop_
_entity.id
_entity.type
_entity.pdbx_description
1 polymer ?
#
loop_
_entity_poly.entity_id
_entity_poly.type
_entity_poly.pdbx_seq_one_letter_code
_entity_poly.pdbx_strand_id
1 'polypeptide(L)'
;MDTGYDYITPEFLNLIFFQRKNIVIYPYLDLKHLHSLEVFAVGYNIIDLDGAAIHNIVDLLEHESYNSYSQNPSLFIISNITEPQLRQIIALDSIHCIINVNENLEKFPIEGKSFVFYNKKSKKFLNFSMESTDLSFETWLIKNSQNQSILQDKIIKIKSIATQLFTEINNDADKKQLIELLSEYEKKYWDKIIQFTENYYQIEFPQVPRVHIPSNSVTEERIDEHMKEYELIIKSNNDFAGEFVKALHEYRSKKVNPANLELMELFSPRQLYCYLRKHHWDQGIPEDFIQEWLNMITTHYLLTQSDKQDFLTLFSKLNISSANIEFPSIKKGQIKLSSSETNKKTKNEDLTVANEIETKIPSIEDFALFKQWIYKKLEQIETRLKS
;
A
#
# COMPACT_ATOMS: atom_id res chain seq x y z
N MET A 1 -10.21 12.91 -21.68
CA MET A 1 -11.63 12.79 -21.29
C MET A 1 -11.63 12.72 -19.79
N ASP A 2 -12.22 13.71 -19.13
CA ASP A 2 -12.31 13.74 -17.68
C ASP A 2 -13.18 12.57 -17.21
N THR A 3 -12.65 11.74 -16.32
CA THR A 3 -13.42 10.64 -15.76
C THR A 3 -14.20 11.15 -14.56
N GLY A 4 -15.34 10.53 -14.23
CA GLY A 4 -16.10 10.90 -13.03
C GLY A 4 -15.27 10.84 -11.73
N TYR A 5 -14.11 10.20 -11.77
CA TYR A 5 -13.18 10.01 -10.66
C TYR A 5 -12.13 11.11 -10.51
N ASP A 6 -12.09 12.10 -11.41
CA ASP A 6 -11.03 13.13 -11.44
C ASP A 6 -10.95 13.97 -10.16
N TYR A 7 -12.02 13.97 -9.36
CA TYR A 7 -12.15 14.71 -8.10
C TYR A 7 -12.07 13.82 -6.86
N ILE A 8 -11.88 12.51 -7.02
CA ILE A 8 -11.53 11.61 -5.91
C ILE A 8 -10.05 11.78 -5.61
N THR A 9 -9.72 12.86 -4.91
CA THR A 9 -8.35 13.19 -4.54
C THR A 9 -8.19 13.28 -3.02
N PRO A 10 -6.97 13.11 -2.49
CA PRO A 10 -6.70 13.21 -1.05
C PRO A 10 -7.16 14.53 -0.43
N GLU A 11 -7.09 15.62 -1.20
CA GLU A 11 -7.47 16.96 -0.77
C GLU A 11 -8.98 17.06 -0.53
N PHE A 12 -9.79 16.59 -1.48
CA PHE A 12 -11.26 16.58 -1.32
C PHE A 12 -11.68 15.66 -0.17
N LEU A 13 -11.04 14.50 -0.02
CA LEU A 13 -11.28 13.62 1.12
C LEU A 13 -10.97 14.31 2.46
N ASN A 14 -9.81 14.93 2.59
CA ASN A 14 -9.42 15.67 3.80
C ASN A 14 -10.40 16.81 4.11
N LEU A 15 -10.77 17.60 3.10
CA LEU A 15 -11.64 18.76 3.29
C LEU A 15 -13.08 18.36 3.63
N ILE A 16 -13.67 17.44 2.88
CA ILE A 16 -15.09 17.06 3.03
C ILE A 16 -15.28 16.16 4.24
N PHE A 17 -14.48 15.08 4.35
CA PHE A 17 -14.69 14.06 5.38
C PHE A 17 -14.00 14.41 6.70
N PHE A 18 -12.69 14.66 6.70
CA PHE A 18 -11.91 14.84 7.93
C PHE A 18 -12.08 16.22 8.58
N GLN A 19 -12.01 17.29 7.79
CA GLN A 19 -12.07 18.67 8.29
C GLN A 19 -13.48 19.26 8.26
N ARG A 20 -14.44 18.61 7.59
CA ARG A 20 -15.83 19.06 7.44
C ARG A 20 -15.95 20.49 6.91
N LYS A 21 -15.10 20.87 5.95
CA LYS A 21 -15.10 22.19 5.31
C LYS A 21 -16.15 22.28 4.23
N ASN A 22 -16.71 23.47 4.06
CA ASN A 22 -17.58 23.80 2.94
C ASN A 22 -16.73 24.04 1.71
N ILE A 23 -17.14 23.54 0.55
CA ILE A 23 -16.33 23.67 -0.67
C ILE A 23 -17.11 24.43 -1.72
N VAL A 24 -16.47 25.42 -2.34
CA VAL A 24 -16.98 26.14 -3.50
C VAL A 24 -16.12 25.79 -4.71
N ILE A 25 -16.71 25.16 -5.72
CA ILE A 25 -16.05 24.75 -6.96
C ILE A 25 -16.48 25.67 -8.09
N TYR A 26 -15.51 26.24 -8.81
CA TYR A 26 -15.77 27.13 -9.94
C TYR A 26 -14.62 27.08 -10.97
N PRO A 27 -14.81 27.53 -12.22
CA PRO A 27 -16.09 27.73 -12.88
C PRO A 27 -16.68 26.40 -13.36
N TYR A 28 -17.99 26.21 -13.17
CA TYR A 28 -18.84 25.08 -13.61
C TYR A 28 -18.19 23.68 -13.59
N LEU A 29 -18.65 22.86 -12.66
CA LEU A 29 -18.44 21.42 -12.61
C LEU A 29 -19.66 20.67 -13.16
N ASP A 30 -19.46 19.60 -13.93
CA ASP A 30 -20.58 18.75 -14.35
C ASP A 30 -21.16 18.00 -13.14
N LEU A 31 -22.48 17.83 -13.11
CA LEU A 31 -23.19 17.13 -12.04
C LEU A 31 -22.59 15.74 -11.74
N LYS A 32 -22.18 14.99 -12.77
CA LYS A 32 -21.57 13.67 -12.58
C LYS A 32 -20.29 13.70 -11.72
N HIS A 33 -19.48 14.76 -11.85
CA HIS A 33 -18.28 14.94 -11.05
C HIS A 33 -18.59 15.51 -9.66
N LEU A 34 -19.70 16.25 -9.54
CA LEU A 34 -20.18 16.72 -8.24
C LEU A 34 -20.69 15.53 -7.40
N HIS A 35 -21.48 14.65 -8.01
CA HIS A 35 -21.98 13.43 -7.37
C HIS A 35 -20.88 12.42 -7.03
N SER A 36 -19.72 12.45 -7.70
CA SER A 36 -18.62 11.56 -7.29
C SER A 36 -18.00 11.94 -5.94
N LEU A 37 -18.18 13.19 -5.49
CA LEU A 37 -17.76 13.65 -4.16
C LEU A 37 -18.65 13.11 -3.03
N GLU A 38 -19.84 12.58 -3.34
CA GLU A 38 -20.73 11.94 -2.36
C GLU A 38 -20.07 10.76 -1.63
N VAL A 39 -19.07 10.14 -2.26
CA VAL A 39 -18.22 9.11 -1.64
C VAL A 39 -17.62 9.57 -0.32
N PHE A 40 -17.35 10.86 -0.20
CA PHE A 40 -16.78 11.48 1.00
C PHE A 40 -17.84 11.96 2.00
N ALA A 41 -19.12 11.95 1.63
CA ALA A 41 -20.25 12.40 2.45
C ALA A 41 -20.80 11.29 3.38
N VAL A 42 -19.98 10.31 3.76
CA VAL A 42 -20.42 9.18 4.57
C VAL A 42 -20.92 9.64 5.95
N GLY A 43 -22.12 9.20 6.30
CA GLY A 43 -22.76 9.58 7.56
C GLY A 43 -23.54 10.89 7.48
N TYR A 44 -23.73 11.45 6.28
CA TYR A 44 -24.62 12.58 6.05
C TYR A 44 -25.85 12.17 5.24
N ASN A 45 -26.93 12.92 5.42
CA ASN A 45 -28.03 12.92 4.47
C ASN A 45 -27.71 13.92 3.36
N ILE A 46 -27.57 13.44 2.13
CA ILE A 46 -27.25 14.28 0.98
C ILE A 46 -28.54 14.92 0.47
N ILE A 47 -28.54 16.24 0.33
CA ILE A 47 -29.66 17.02 -0.20
C ILE A 47 -29.17 17.79 -1.42
N ASP A 48 -29.67 17.43 -2.59
CA ASP A 48 -29.38 18.10 -3.85
C ASP A 48 -30.31 19.31 -4.04
N LEU A 49 -29.72 20.47 -4.28
CA LEU A 49 -30.43 21.72 -4.50
C LEU A 49 -30.00 22.35 -5.83
N ASP A 50 -30.97 22.77 -6.63
CA ASP A 50 -30.74 23.61 -7.81
C ASP A 50 -31.06 25.06 -7.45
N GLY A 51 -30.02 25.89 -7.38
CA GLY A 51 -30.11 27.31 -7.02
C GLY A 51 -30.90 28.15 -8.03
N ALA A 52 -31.09 27.65 -9.27
CA ALA A 52 -31.95 28.29 -10.25
C ALA A 52 -33.45 28.03 -9.99
N ALA A 53 -33.79 26.93 -9.31
CA ALA A 53 -35.17 26.52 -9.03
C ALA A 53 -35.69 27.03 -7.68
N ILE A 54 -34.81 27.47 -6.79
CA ILE A 54 -35.14 27.80 -5.40
C ILE A 54 -34.83 29.28 -5.13
N HIS A 55 -35.89 30.09 -4.97
CA HIS A 55 -35.76 31.53 -4.69
C HIS A 55 -35.27 31.83 -3.26
N ASN A 56 -35.64 31.02 -2.26
CA ASN A 56 -35.26 31.20 -0.85
C ASN A 56 -34.36 30.05 -0.37
N ILE A 57 -33.17 29.92 -0.97
CA ILE A 57 -32.27 28.83 -0.64
C ILE A 57 -31.74 28.91 0.80
N VAL A 58 -31.56 30.12 1.33
CA VAL A 58 -31.05 30.38 2.69
C VAL A 58 -32.00 29.82 3.74
N ASP A 59 -33.28 30.18 3.66
CA ASP A 59 -34.32 29.72 4.60
C ASP A 59 -34.42 28.18 4.62
N LEU A 60 -34.28 27.56 3.43
CA LEU A 60 -34.29 26.10 3.29
C LEU A 60 -33.08 25.46 3.97
N LEU A 61 -31.88 26.00 3.73
CA LEU A 61 -30.64 25.49 4.34
C LEU A 61 -30.68 25.60 5.87
N GLU A 62 -31.18 26.71 6.41
CA GLU A 62 -31.37 26.86 7.85
C GLU A 62 -32.38 25.84 8.37
N HIS A 63 -33.57 25.77 7.77
CA HIS A 63 -34.62 24.86 8.23
C HIS A 63 -34.16 23.38 8.22
N GLU A 64 -33.53 22.93 7.13
CA GLU A 64 -33.05 21.55 7.00
C GLU A 64 -31.80 21.24 7.85
N SER A 65 -30.99 22.24 8.18
CA SER A 65 -29.84 22.05 9.09
C SER A 65 -30.25 21.96 10.56
N TYR A 66 -31.31 22.67 10.96
CA TYR A 66 -31.84 22.62 12.33
C TYR A 66 -32.88 21.52 12.56
N ASN A 67 -33.44 20.94 11.49
CA ASN A 67 -34.43 19.89 11.59
C ASN A 67 -33.85 18.58 12.14
N SER A 68 -34.21 18.28 13.39
CA SER A 68 -33.74 17.11 14.15
C SER A 68 -34.43 15.78 13.77
N TYR A 69 -35.17 15.73 12.65
CA TYR A 69 -35.92 14.52 12.25
C TYR A 69 -35.00 13.34 11.90
N SER A 70 -33.74 13.61 11.56
CA SER A 70 -32.76 12.59 11.21
C SER A 70 -31.59 12.58 12.18
N GLN A 71 -31.10 11.39 12.54
CA GLN A 71 -29.94 11.22 13.42
C GLN A 71 -28.61 11.59 12.76
N ASN A 72 -28.59 11.73 11.42
CA ASN A 72 -27.40 12.10 10.66
C ASN A 72 -27.45 13.59 10.28
N PRO A 73 -26.33 14.32 10.33
CA PRO A 73 -26.26 15.67 9.82
C PRO A 73 -26.54 15.74 8.31
N SER A 74 -27.04 16.86 7.82
CA SER A 74 -27.29 17.09 6.39
C SER A 74 -26.05 17.66 5.69
N LEU A 75 -25.78 17.19 4.47
CA LEU A 75 -24.80 17.78 3.55
C LEU A 75 -25.53 18.25 2.29
N PHE A 76 -25.39 19.52 1.95
CA PHE A 76 -26.07 20.12 0.80
C PHE A 76 -25.15 20.17 -0.41
N ILE A 77 -25.60 19.61 -1.53
CA ILE A 77 -24.96 19.77 -2.82
C ILE A 77 -25.77 20.80 -3.60
N ILE A 78 -25.18 21.96 -3.87
CA ILE A 78 -25.90 23.07 -4.47
C ILE A 78 -25.30 23.42 -5.82
N SER A 79 -26.13 23.38 -6.85
CA SER A 79 -25.76 23.69 -8.23
C SER A 79 -26.36 25.01 -8.69
N ASN A 80 -25.77 25.60 -9.75
CA ASN A 80 -26.30 26.79 -10.44
C ASN A 80 -26.54 28.01 -9.52
N ILE A 81 -25.62 28.27 -8.58
CA ILE A 81 -25.70 29.46 -7.72
C ILE A 81 -25.13 30.70 -8.42
N THR A 82 -25.73 31.87 -8.17
CA THR A 82 -25.23 33.20 -8.55
C THR A 82 -24.39 33.84 -7.43
N GLU A 83 -23.42 34.73 -7.74
CA GLU A 83 -22.60 35.41 -6.72
C GLU A 83 -23.41 36.04 -5.55
N PRO A 84 -24.56 36.71 -5.76
CA PRO A 84 -25.34 37.27 -4.66
C PRO A 84 -25.89 36.20 -3.70
N GLN A 85 -26.38 35.07 -4.22
CA GLN A 85 -26.85 33.95 -3.41
C GLN A 85 -25.68 33.30 -2.65
N LEU A 86 -24.52 33.16 -3.29
CA LEU A 86 -23.32 32.62 -2.65
C LEU A 86 -22.91 33.45 -1.42
N ARG A 87 -22.95 34.79 -1.51
CA ARG A 87 -22.66 35.68 -0.36
C ARG A 87 -23.59 35.42 0.82
N GLN A 88 -24.88 35.18 0.55
CA GLN A 88 -25.85 34.89 1.60
C GLN A 88 -25.58 33.53 2.25
N ILE A 89 -25.21 32.52 1.47
CA ILE A 89 -24.91 31.17 1.97
C ILE A 89 -23.62 31.16 2.81
N ILE A 90 -22.58 31.90 2.39
CA ILE A 90 -21.31 31.96 3.12
C ILE A 90 -21.46 32.59 4.52
N ALA A 91 -22.45 33.47 4.69
CA ALA A 91 -22.76 34.09 5.97
C ALA A 91 -23.40 33.13 6.99
N LEU A 92 -23.75 31.90 6.60
CA LEU A 92 -24.34 30.90 7.49
C LEU A 92 -23.25 30.12 8.24
N ASP A 93 -23.39 30.04 9.58
CA ASP A 93 -22.38 29.43 10.46
C ASP A 93 -22.57 27.91 10.68
N SER A 94 -23.76 27.37 10.42
CA SER A 94 -24.15 26.00 10.80
C SER A 94 -24.47 25.07 9.63
N ILE A 95 -23.86 25.31 8.46
CA ILE A 95 -24.13 24.51 7.26
C ILE A 95 -22.91 23.72 6.80
N HIS A 96 -23.17 22.54 6.26
CA HIS A 96 -22.18 21.73 5.54
C HIS A 96 -22.58 21.58 4.08
N CYS A 97 -21.79 22.12 3.14
CA CYS A 97 -22.18 22.16 1.73
C CYS A 97 -21.03 22.08 0.73
N ILE A 98 -21.36 21.57 -0.45
CA ILE A 98 -20.55 21.60 -1.66
C ILE A 98 -21.32 22.43 -2.70
N ILE A 99 -20.73 23.55 -3.12
CA ILE A 99 -21.36 24.53 -4.00
C ILE A 99 -20.66 24.54 -5.34
N ASN A 100 -21.42 24.44 -6.42
CA ASN A 100 -20.93 24.61 -7.79
C ASN A 100 -21.39 25.96 -8.34
N VAL A 101 -20.42 26.77 -8.79
CA VAL A 101 -20.66 28.13 -9.30
C VAL A 101 -20.08 28.27 -10.70
N ASN A 102 -20.84 28.89 -11.60
CA ASN A 102 -20.45 29.05 -13.00
C ASN A 102 -19.57 30.28 -13.22
N GLU A 103 -19.64 31.24 -12.31
CA GLU A 103 -18.94 32.51 -12.34
C GLU A 103 -17.47 32.36 -11.87
N ASN A 104 -16.59 33.28 -12.32
CA ASN A 104 -15.21 33.28 -11.86
C ASN A 104 -15.11 34.02 -10.52
N LEU A 105 -14.67 33.30 -9.47
CA LEU A 105 -14.59 33.80 -8.10
C LEU A 105 -13.17 34.21 -7.68
N GLU A 106 -12.22 34.36 -8.59
CA GLU A 106 -10.84 34.77 -8.28
C GLU A 106 -10.74 36.10 -7.50
N LYS A 107 -11.69 37.01 -7.71
CA LYS A 107 -11.76 38.32 -7.03
C LYS A 107 -12.80 38.36 -5.92
N PHE A 108 -13.45 37.23 -5.63
CA PHE A 108 -14.48 37.17 -4.60
C PHE A 108 -13.83 37.36 -3.23
N PRO A 109 -14.36 38.24 -2.36
CA PRO A 109 -13.84 38.42 -1.02
C PRO A 109 -14.07 37.12 -0.22
N ILE A 110 -12.99 36.44 0.10
CA ILE A 110 -13.03 35.20 0.89
C ILE A 110 -13.21 35.59 2.35
N GLU A 111 -14.47 35.63 2.78
CA GLU A 111 -14.85 35.87 4.17
C GLU A 111 -15.13 34.52 4.85
N GLY A 112 -14.45 34.24 5.97
CA GLY A 112 -14.65 33.03 6.77
C GLY A 112 -13.63 31.91 6.54
N LYS A 113 -13.40 31.11 7.60
CA LYS A 113 -12.47 29.96 7.62
C LYS A 113 -13.16 28.61 7.29
N SER A 114 -14.48 28.61 7.13
CA SER A 114 -15.30 27.41 6.91
C SER A 114 -15.37 27.00 5.44
N PHE A 115 -15.34 27.98 4.52
CA PHE A 115 -15.41 27.74 3.08
C PHE A 115 -14.03 27.66 2.43
N VAL A 116 -13.85 26.72 1.51
CA VAL A 116 -12.65 26.51 0.72
C VAL A 116 -13.00 26.62 -0.75
N PHE A 117 -12.27 27.46 -1.48
CA PHE A 117 -12.55 27.78 -2.87
C PHE A 117 -11.60 27.01 -3.78
N TYR A 118 -12.15 26.19 -4.68
CA TYR A 118 -11.40 25.40 -5.65
C TYR A 118 -11.67 25.87 -7.08
N ASN A 119 -10.61 26.29 -7.76
CA ASN A 119 -10.65 26.64 -9.17
C ASN A 119 -10.39 25.39 -10.02
N LYS A 120 -11.44 24.91 -10.68
CA LYS A 120 -11.41 23.77 -11.61
C LYS A 120 -10.45 23.97 -12.78
N LYS A 121 -10.39 25.18 -13.36
CA LYS A 121 -9.53 25.46 -14.52
C LYS A 121 -8.06 25.40 -14.15
N SER A 122 -7.67 25.99 -13.01
CA SER A 122 -6.29 25.99 -12.56
C SER A 122 -5.91 24.78 -11.70
N LYS A 123 -6.89 23.98 -11.27
CA LYS A 123 -6.76 22.87 -10.31
C LYS A 123 -6.09 23.29 -9.00
N LYS A 124 -6.45 24.48 -8.50
CA LYS A 124 -5.85 25.07 -7.28
C LYS A 124 -6.91 25.54 -6.33
N PHE A 125 -6.63 25.41 -5.04
CA PHE A 125 -7.40 26.07 -4.00
C PHE A 125 -6.92 27.51 -3.81
N LEU A 126 -7.84 28.47 -3.60
CA LEU A 126 -7.48 29.87 -3.36
C LEU A 126 -7.02 30.12 -1.92
N ASN A 127 -7.72 29.54 -0.96
CA ASN A 127 -7.56 29.82 0.47
C ASN A 127 -7.18 28.57 1.29
N PHE A 128 -6.69 27.54 0.61
CA PHE A 128 -6.18 26.33 1.24
C PHE A 128 -4.82 25.98 0.64
N SER A 129 -3.78 25.92 1.48
CA SER A 129 -2.44 25.58 1.04
C SER A 129 -2.20 24.08 1.13
N MET A 130 -2.12 23.43 -0.03
CA MET A 130 -1.82 22.01 -0.15
C MET A 130 -0.44 21.65 0.45
N GLU A 131 0.53 22.56 0.33
CA GLU A 131 1.93 22.30 0.74
C GLU A 131 2.12 22.23 2.27
N SER A 132 1.18 22.80 3.02
CA SER A 132 1.24 22.85 4.49
C SER A 132 0.51 21.72 5.20
N THR A 133 -0.26 20.90 4.46
CA THR A 133 -1.13 19.88 5.06
C THR A 133 -0.59 18.49 4.79
N ASP A 134 -0.40 17.69 5.85
CA ASP A 134 -0.10 16.27 5.69
C ASP A 134 -1.35 15.51 5.20
N LEU A 135 -1.26 15.01 3.97
CA LEU A 135 -2.27 14.20 3.28
C LEU A 135 -1.85 12.73 3.16
N SER A 136 -0.88 12.28 3.95
CA SER A 136 -0.34 10.92 3.91
C SER A 136 -1.42 9.85 4.13
N PHE A 137 -2.34 10.08 5.07
CA PHE A 137 -3.42 9.15 5.40
C PHE A 137 -4.46 9.04 4.28
N GLU A 138 -4.88 10.17 3.73
CA GLU A 138 -5.85 10.27 2.65
C GLU A 138 -5.29 9.66 1.37
N THR A 139 -4.00 9.92 1.10
CA THR A 139 -3.26 9.29 0.01
C THR A 139 -3.18 7.77 0.19
N TRP A 140 -2.89 7.30 1.41
CA TRP A 140 -2.87 5.88 1.74
C TRP A 140 -4.25 5.23 1.57
N LEU A 141 -5.32 5.90 2.00
CA LEU A 141 -6.69 5.42 1.86
C LEU A 141 -7.08 5.24 0.39
N ILE A 142 -6.84 6.26 -0.45
CA ILE A 142 -7.17 6.20 -1.87
C ILE A 142 -6.29 5.18 -2.58
N LYS A 143 -4.97 5.17 -2.37
CA LYS A 143 -4.06 4.20 -3.02
C LYS A 143 -4.39 2.75 -2.69
N ASN A 144 -4.76 2.47 -1.44
CA ASN A 144 -5.14 1.12 -1.04
C ASN A 144 -6.58 0.75 -1.44
N SER A 145 -7.33 1.68 -2.02
CA SER A 145 -8.69 1.43 -2.48
C SER A 145 -8.66 1.23 -3.98
N GLN A 146 -8.83 -0.02 -4.42
CA GLN A 146 -8.74 -0.39 -5.83
C GLN A 146 -9.88 0.20 -6.67
N ASN A 147 -11.01 0.54 -6.03
CA ASN A 147 -12.17 1.15 -6.65
C ASN A 147 -12.95 2.03 -5.65
N GLN A 148 -13.94 2.77 -6.16
CA GLN A 148 -14.79 3.67 -5.37
C GLN A 148 -15.56 2.96 -4.25
N SER A 149 -16.05 1.73 -4.50
CA SER A 149 -16.80 0.96 -3.50
C SER A 149 -15.93 0.63 -2.29
N ILE A 150 -14.70 0.13 -2.51
CA ILE A 150 -13.75 -0.20 -1.45
C ILE A 150 -13.33 1.06 -0.68
N LEU A 151 -13.19 2.19 -1.38
CA LEU A 151 -12.92 3.47 -0.74
C LEU A 151 -14.06 3.86 0.20
N GLN A 152 -15.30 3.76 -0.29
CA GLN A 152 -16.51 4.04 0.50
C GLN A 152 -16.61 3.11 1.72
N ASP A 153 -16.35 1.80 1.56
CA ASP A 153 -16.37 0.83 2.67
C ASP A 153 -15.34 1.19 3.75
N LYS A 154 -14.14 1.62 3.35
CA LYS A 154 -13.12 2.07 4.31
C LYS A 154 -13.50 3.36 5.03
N ILE A 155 -14.12 4.32 4.34
CA ILE A 155 -14.62 5.55 4.95
C ILE A 155 -15.76 5.23 5.93
N ILE A 156 -16.68 4.33 5.56
CA ILE A 156 -17.74 3.81 6.45
C ILE A 156 -17.13 3.16 7.69
N LYS A 157 -16.06 2.38 7.53
CA LYS A 157 -15.36 1.76 8.65
C LYS A 157 -14.78 2.80 9.60
N ILE A 158 -14.13 3.86 9.08
CA ILE A 158 -13.63 4.98 9.90
C ILE A 158 -14.79 5.63 10.67
N LYS A 159 -15.93 5.88 10.01
CA LYS A 159 -17.12 6.45 10.66
C LYS A 159 -17.70 5.53 11.74
N SER A 160 -17.71 4.22 11.51
CA SER A 160 -18.14 3.22 12.50
C SER A 160 -17.25 3.25 13.73
N ILE A 161 -15.93 3.31 13.54
CA ILE A 161 -14.97 3.39 14.65
C ILE A 161 -15.13 4.72 15.40
N ALA A 162 -15.31 5.83 14.70
CA ALA A 162 -15.62 7.13 15.33
C ALA A 162 -16.91 7.05 16.17
N THR A 163 -17.94 6.35 15.67
CA THR A 163 -19.20 6.13 16.42
C THR A 163 -18.97 5.30 17.68
N GLN A 164 -18.14 4.26 17.59
CA GLN A 164 -17.77 3.44 18.74
C GLN A 164 -16.96 4.25 19.75
N LEU A 165 -15.96 5.02 19.31
CA LEU A 165 -15.19 5.91 20.18
C LEU A 165 -16.10 6.91 20.90
N PHE A 166 -17.03 7.55 20.19
CA PHE A 166 -18.01 8.45 20.81
C PHE A 166 -18.87 7.74 21.85
N THR A 167 -19.33 6.52 21.56
CA THR A 167 -20.16 5.72 22.48
C THR A 167 -19.38 5.31 23.73
N GLU A 168 -18.15 4.83 23.56
CA GLU A 168 -17.28 4.42 24.66
C GLU A 168 -16.88 5.60 25.55
N ILE A 169 -16.61 6.77 24.96
CA ILE A 169 -16.35 8.00 25.75
C ILE A 169 -17.56 8.35 26.62
N ASN A 170 -18.77 8.30 26.07
CA ASN A 170 -19.98 8.61 26.83
C ASN A 170 -20.29 7.57 27.92
N ASN A 171 -19.71 6.37 27.83
CA ASN A 171 -19.86 5.29 28.80
C ASN A 171 -18.73 5.26 29.86
N ASP A 172 -17.88 6.30 29.95
CA ASP A 172 -16.71 6.35 30.83
C ASP A 172 -15.75 5.16 30.64
N ALA A 173 -15.54 4.75 29.39
CA ALA A 173 -14.69 3.61 29.04
C ALA A 173 -13.22 3.78 29.45
N ASP A 174 -12.57 2.65 29.75
CA ASP A 174 -11.16 2.62 30.08
C ASP A 174 -10.30 2.97 28.87
N LYS A 175 -9.17 3.65 29.09
CA LYS A 175 -8.19 4.02 28.03
C LYS A 175 -7.75 2.83 27.17
N LYS A 176 -7.76 1.61 27.72
CA LYS A 176 -7.42 0.38 26.98
C LYS A 176 -8.43 0.03 25.90
N GLN A 177 -9.72 0.23 26.17
CA GLN A 177 -10.81 -0.03 25.21
C GLN A 177 -10.73 0.95 24.03
N LEU A 178 -10.45 2.22 24.31
CA LEU A 178 -10.23 3.22 23.25
C LEU A 178 -9.01 2.90 22.37
N ILE A 179 -7.92 2.39 22.96
CA ILE A 179 -6.72 1.97 22.23
C ILE A 179 -6.99 0.73 21.37
N GLU A 180 -7.76 -0.22 21.87
CA GLU A 180 -8.13 -1.43 21.14
C GLU A 180 -8.92 -1.09 19.86
N LEU A 181 -9.87 -0.15 19.94
CA LEU A 181 -10.63 0.33 18.78
C LEU A 181 -9.75 1.01 17.71
N LEU A 182 -8.71 1.72 18.14
CA LEU A 182 -7.76 2.38 17.24
C LEU A 182 -6.68 1.44 16.70
N SER A 183 -6.48 0.28 17.33
CA SER A 183 -5.38 -0.66 17.01
C SER A 183 -5.45 -1.22 15.58
N GLU A 184 -6.62 -1.16 14.94
CA GLU A 184 -6.81 -1.54 13.54
C GLU A 184 -6.10 -0.60 12.56
N TYR A 185 -5.74 0.61 12.99
CA TYR A 185 -4.98 1.57 12.20
C TYR A 185 -3.58 1.77 12.76
N GLU A 186 -2.64 2.15 11.89
CA GLU A 186 -1.29 2.53 12.33
C GLU A 186 -1.36 3.71 13.30
N LYS A 187 -0.55 3.67 14.36
CA LYS A 187 -0.51 4.69 15.43
C LYS A 187 -0.38 6.12 14.92
N LYS A 188 0.32 6.31 13.80
CA LYS A 188 0.51 7.62 13.16
C LYS A 188 -0.78 8.24 12.62
N TYR A 189 -1.83 7.44 12.40
CA TYR A 189 -3.13 7.90 11.90
C TYR A 189 -4.20 8.03 12.99
N TRP A 190 -3.89 7.66 14.24
CA TRP A 190 -4.85 7.73 15.34
C TRP A 190 -5.35 9.15 15.57
N ASP A 191 -4.45 10.13 15.55
CA ASP A 191 -4.80 11.54 15.75
C ASP A 191 -5.77 12.05 14.67
N LYS A 192 -5.66 11.57 13.42
CA LYS A 192 -6.59 11.93 12.35
C LYS A 192 -8.01 11.38 12.60
N ILE A 193 -8.12 10.16 13.11
CA ILE A 193 -9.40 9.52 13.43
C ILE A 193 -10.03 10.20 14.66
N ILE A 194 -9.21 10.53 15.66
CA ILE A 194 -9.65 11.28 16.84
C ILE A 194 -10.16 12.67 16.43
N GLN A 195 -9.37 13.41 15.64
CA GLN A 195 -9.75 14.73 15.13
C GLN A 195 -11.04 14.67 14.29
N PHE A 196 -11.20 13.63 13.46
CA PHE A 196 -12.45 13.40 12.74
C PHE A 196 -13.62 13.18 13.70
N THR A 197 -13.43 12.38 14.75
CA THR A 197 -14.47 12.10 15.75
C THR A 197 -14.88 13.36 16.50
N GLU A 198 -13.91 14.17 16.94
CA GLU A 198 -14.13 15.48 17.56
C GLU A 198 -14.92 16.41 16.63
N ASN A 199 -14.47 16.53 15.38
CA ASN A 199 -15.13 17.38 14.40
C ASN A 199 -16.54 16.89 14.08
N TYR A 200 -16.76 15.58 13.88
CA TYR A 200 -18.04 15.01 13.45
C TYR A 200 -19.11 15.08 14.53
N TYR A 201 -18.77 14.71 15.77
CA TYR A 201 -19.70 14.73 16.90
C TYR A 201 -19.70 16.04 17.69
N GLN A 202 -18.83 16.99 17.35
CA GLN A 202 -18.67 18.27 18.05
C GLN A 202 -18.38 18.06 19.55
N ILE A 203 -17.51 17.11 19.85
CA ILE A 203 -17.07 16.80 21.21
C ILE A 203 -15.60 17.13 21.42
N GLU A 204 -15.21 17.33 22.68
CA GLU A 204 -13.81 17.34 23.08
C GLU A 204 -13.40 15.93 23.49
N PHE A 205 -12.43 15.33 22.80
CA PHE A 205 -11.96 13.99 23.16
C PHE A 205 -11.13 14.09 24.45
N PRO A 206 -11.45 13.31 25.50
CA PRO A 206 -10.64 13.31 26.72
C PRO A 206 -9.20 12.96 26.37
N GLN A 207 -8.22 13.54 27.07
CA GLN A 207 -6.79 13.35 26.80
C GLN A 207 -6.39 11.87 26.99
N VAL A 208 -6.63 11.04 25.98
CA VAL A 208 -5.86 9.83 25.68
C VAL A 208 -4.40 10.30 25.61
N PRO A 209 -3.40 9.55 26.10
CA PRO A 209 -2.01 9.94 25.91
C PRO A 209 -1.79 10.13 24.41
N ARG A 210 -1.88 11.39 23.98
CA ARG A 210 -1.55 11.85 22.66
C ARG A 210 -0.10 11.48 22.57
N VAL A 211 0.22 10.50 21.73
CA VAL A 211 1.58 10.43 21.24
C VAL A 211 1.67 11.68 20.40
N HIS A 212 2.06 12.80 21.01
CA HIS A 212 2.67 13.88 20.27
C HIS A 212 3.81 13.21 19.54
N ILE A 213 3.57 12.89 18.27
CA ILE A 213 4.63 12.71 17.31
C ILE A 213 4.98 14.16 16.98
N PRO A 214 5.99 14.79 17.62
CA PRO A 214 6.56 15.98 17.02
C PRO A 214 6.87 15.60 15.58
N SER A 215 6.53 16.46 14.62
CA SER A 215 6.67 16.22 13.18
C SER A 215 8.11 15.92 12.72
N ASN A 216 9.04 15.76 13.66
CA ASN A 216 10.40 15.30 13.50
C ASN A 216 10.71 14.28 14.62
N SER A 217 10.22 13.04 14.52
CA SER A 217 10.82 11.91 15.25
C SER A 217 10.52 10.58 14.56
N VAL A 218 11.26 10.33 13.48
CA VAL A 218 12.01 9.09 13.26
C VAL A 218 11.41 7.85 13.94
N THR A 219 10.33 7.33 13.37
CA THR A 219 10.03 5.90 13.39
C THR A 219 9.74 5.36 11.99
N GLU A 220 10.13 6.11 10.97
CA GLU A 220 10.24 5.61 9.60
C GLU A 220 11.53 4.78 9.41
N GLU A 221 12.61 5.06 10.15
CA GLU A 221 13.91 4.42 9.86
C GLU A 221 13.90 2.89 9.98
N ARG A 222 13.24 2.26 10.96
CA ARG A 222 13.33 0.79 11.14
C ARG A 222 12.51 -0.04 10.15
N ILE A 223 11.32 0.41 9.76
CA ILE A 223 10.51 -0.33 8.78
C ILE A 223 11.12 -0.16 7.38
N ASP A 224 11.66 1.02 7.08
CA ASP A 224 12.41 1.26 5.85
C ASP A 224 13.74 0.49 5.84
N GLU A 225 14.43 0.35 6.97
CA GLU A 225 15.68 -0.42 7.07
C GLU A 225 15.47 -1.89 6.76
N HIS A 226 14.48 -2.57 7.34
CA HIS A 226 14.22 -3.98 7.01
C HIS A 226 13.70 -4.18 5.58
N MET A 227 12.96 -3.20 5.04
CA MET A 227 12.55 -3.21 3.64
C MET A 227 13.75 -3.03 2.71
N LYS A 228 14.69 -2.14 3.04
CA LYS A 228 15.96 -1.95 2.33
C LYS A 228 16.86 -3.18 2.46
N GLU A 229 16.87 -3.83 3.62
CA GLU A 229 17.57 -5.08 3.91
C GLU A 229 17.08 -6.21 2.99
N TYR A 230 15.76 -6.40 2.91
CA TYR A 230 15.14 -7.36 2.00
C TYR A 230 15.40 -7.04 0.53
N GLU A 231 15.29 -5.77 0.13
CA GLU A 231 15.59 -5.35 -1.23
C GLU A 231 17.05 -5.55 -1.62
N LEU A 232 18.00 -5.38 -0.69
CA LEU A 232 19.42 -5.69 -0.91
C LEU A 232 19.64 -7.19 -1.12
N ILE A 233 18.91 -8.03 -0.40
CA ILE A 233 18.97 -9.49 -0.55
C ILE A 233 18.39 -9.92 -1.90
N ILE A 234 17.24 -9.38 -2.29
CA ILE A 234 16.60 -9.74 -3.57
C ILE A 234 17.34 -9.14 -4.78
N LYS A 235 17.94 -7.96 -4.66
CA LYS A 235 18.76 -7.32 -5.74
C LYS A 235 20.15 -7.95 -5.88
N SER A 236 20.49 -8.92 -5.04
CA SER A 236 21.74 -9.68 -5.15
C SER A 236 21.66 -10.73 -6.26
N ASN A 237 22.43 -11.81 -6.16
CA ASN A 237 22.35 -12.90 -7.13
C ASN A 237 20.95 -13.54 -7.10
N ASN A 238 20.34 -13.72 -8.28
CA ASN A 238 19.01 -14.33 -8.44
C ASN A 238 18.92 -15.71 -7.76
N ASP A 239 20.01 -16.48 -7.77
CA ASP A 239 20.05 -17.80 -7.14
C ASP A 239 19.99 -17.70 -5.60
N PHE A 240 20.59 -16.67 -5.01
CA PHE A 240 20.56 -16.44 -3.56
C PHE A 240 19.21 -15.91 -3.10
N ALA A 241 18.64 -14.98 -3.87
CA ALA A 241 17.31 -14.45 -3.64
C ALA A 241 16.23 -15.55 -3.72
N GLY A 242 16.35 -16.44 -4.70
CA GLY A 242 15.45 -17.59 -4.87
C GLY A 242 15.53 -18.58 -3.70
N GLU A 243 16.73 -18.88 -3.22
CA GLU A 243 16.90 -19.75 -2.04
C GLU A 243 16.43 -19.08 -0.75
N PHE A 244 16.70 -17.78 -0.59
CA PHE A 244 16.29 -17.01 0.58
C PHE A 244 14.76 -17.01 0.75
N VAL A 245 14.01 -16.81 -0.33
CA VAL A 245 12.54 -16.85 -0.30
C VAL A 245 12.02 -18.25 0.07
N LYS A 246 12.66 -19.31 -0.41
CA LYS A 246 12.28 -20.69 -0.06
C LYS A 246 12.58 -21.00 1.41
N ALA A 247 13.77 -20.63 1.88
CA ALA A 247 14.17 -20.76 3.28
C ALA A 247 13.22 -19.97 4.20
N LEU A 248 12.78 -18.78 3.80
CA LEU A 248 11.78 -17.99 4.55
C LEU A 248 10.45 -18.74 4.72
N HIS A 249 9.94 -19.34 3.65
CA HIS A 249 8.69 -20.11 3.71
C HIS A 249 8.83 -21.42 4.50
N GLU A 250 9.99 -22.07 4.42
CA GLU A 250 10.29 -23.27 5.19
C GLU A 250 10.43 -22.95 6.69
N TYR A 251 11.13 -21.85 7.02
CA TYR A 251 11.24 -21.34 8.38
C TYR A 251 9.89 -20.98 8.97
N ARG A 252 9.05 -20.29 8.19
CA ARG A 252 7.66 -20.01 8.58
C ARG A 252 6.91 -21.29 8.93
N SER A 253 6.99 -22.31 8.07
CA SER A 253 6.25 -23.56 8.24
C SER A 253 6.72 -24.37 9.46
N LYS A 254 7.99 -24.23 9.86
CA LYS A 254 8.57 -24.96 11.01
C LYS A 254 8.48 -24.22 12.33
N LYS A 255 8.66 -22.89 12.34
CA LYS A 255 8.86 -22.09 13.56
C LYS A 255 7.81 -21.01 13.82
N VAL A 256 6.89 -20.75 12.89
CA VAL A 256 5.84 -19.73 13.05
C VAL A 256 4.46 -20.37 13.02
N ASN A 257 3.62 -20.05 14.00
CA ASN A 257 2.22 -20.50 13.99
C ASN A 257 1.44 -19.71 12.92
N PRO A 258 0.84 -20.36 11.90
CA PRO A 258 0.09 -19.69 10.84
C PRO A 258 -1.11 -18.88 11.34
N ALA A 259 -1.62 -19.16 12.54
CA ALA A 259 -2.70 -18.40 13.15
C ALA A 259 -2.29 -16.97 13.60
N ASN A 260 -0.99 -16.70 13.73
CA ASN A 260 -0.46 -15.39 14.14
C ASN A 260 -0.05 -14.50 12.95
N LEU A 261 -0.19 -15.01 11.71
CA LEU A 261 0.21 -14.31 10.49
C LEU A 261 -1.01 -13.72 9.79
N GLU A 262 -0.90 -12.49 9.31
CA GLU A 262 -1.93 -11.89 8.45
C GLU A 262 -1.93 -12.54 7.06
N LEU A 263 -3.07 -12.43 6.36
CA LEU A 263 -3.28 -13.03 5.04
C LEU A 263 -2.20 -12.60 4.04
N MET A 264 -1.71 -11.37 4.11
CA MET A 264 -0.67 -10.86 3.23
C MET A 264 0.74 -11.35 3.59
N GLU A 265 1.00 -11.66 4.86
CA GLU A 265 2.26 -12.27 5.34
C GLU A 265 2.36 -13.76 4.99
N LEU A 266 1.22 -14.40 4.72
CA LEU A 266 1.15 -15.77 4.22
C LEU A 266 1.54 -15.90 2.73
N PHE A 267 1.34 -14.87 1.93
CA PHE A 267 1.55 -14.93 0.47
C PHE A 267 2.69 -14.05 -0.04
N SER A 268 3.09 -13.00 0.70
CA SER A 268 4.17 -12.11 0.30
C SER A 268 5.47 -12.40 1.07
N PRO A 269 6.54 -12.88 0.39
CA PRO A 269 7.84 -13.12 1.04
C PRO A 269 8.45 -11.85 1.65
N ARG A 270 8.15 -10.69 1.04
CA ARG A 270 8.58 -9.37 1.53
C ARG A 270 7.96 -9.04 2.88
N GLN A 271 6.64 -9.23 3.02
CA GLN A 271 5.95 -8.94 4.27
C GLN A 271 6.28 -9.99 5.33
N LEU A 272 6.42 -11.26 4.93
CA LEU A 272 6.89 -12.34 5.80
C LEU A 272 8.27 -12.05 6.40
N TYR A 273 9.21 -11.57 5.60
CA TYR A 273 10.53 -11.18 6.10
C TYR A 273 10.46 -10.02 7.11
N CYS A 274 9.63 -9.00 6.85
CA CYS A 274 9.45 -7.88 7.76
C CYS A 274 8.80 -8.30 9.09
N TYR A 275 7.82 -9.21 9.02
CA TYR A 275 7.21 -9.82 10.19
C TYR A 275 8.26 -10.60 11.01
N LEU A 276 9.06 -11.45 10.36
CA LEU A 276 10.12 -12.22 11.02
C LEU A 276 11.18 -11.32 11.66
N ARG A 277 11.62 -10.25 10.98
CA ARG A 277 12.58 -9.27 11.52
C ARG A 277 12.07 -8.50 12.74
N LYS A 278 10.75 -8.33 12.85
CA LYS A 278 10.10 -7.55 13.91
C LYS A 278 9.70 -8.37 15.14
N HIS A 279 9.45 -9.67 14.96
CA HIS A 279 8.84 -10.51 15.99
C HIS A 279 9.68 -11.73 16.39
N HIS A 280 10.59 -12.17 15.52
CA HIS A 280 11.37 -13.39 15.73
C HIS A 280 12.89 -13.14 15.65
N TRP A 281 13.32 -12.14 14.89
CA TRP A 281 14.72 -11.86 14.56
C TRP A 281 15.14 -10.45 15.00
N ASP A 282 14.67 -10.02 16.16
CA ASP A 282 14.84 -8.65 16.67
C ASP A 282 16.31 -8.26 16.87
N GLN A 283 17.20 -9.24 17.08
CA GLN A 283 18.65 -9.05 17.22
C GLN A 283 19.44 -9.29 15.92
N GLY A 284 18.77 -9.56 14.80
CA GLY A 284 19.38 -9.93 13.52
C GLY A 284 18.91 -11.29 13.02
N ILE A 285 19.22 -11.61 11.76
CA ILE A 285 18.87 -12.91 11.16
C ILE A 285 19.59 -14.03 11.95
N PRO A 286 18.89 -15.06 12.45
CA PRO A 286 19.49 -16.12 13.23
C PRO A 286 20.58 -16.87 12.47
N GLU A 287 21.65 -17.24 13.18
CA GLU A 287 22.77 -17.99 12.60
C GLU A 287 22.31 -19.31 11.97
N ASP A 288 21.36 -20.02 12.59
CA ASP A 288 20.75 -21.24 12.04
C ASP A 288 20.13 -20.99 10.65
N PHE A 289 19.41 -19.87 10.48
CA PHE A 289 18.77 -19.53 9.22
C PHE A 289 19.80 -19.15 8.15
N ILE A 290 20.86 -18.43 8.55
CA ILE A 290 21.98 -18.08 7.66
C ILE A 290 22.71 -19.35 7.20
N GLN A 291 22.90 -20.33 8.08
CA GLN A 291 23.50 -21.62 7.75
C GLN A 291 22.60 -22.45 6.82
N GLU A 292 21.28 -22.46 7.02
CA GLU A 292 20.34 -23.10 6.09
C GLU A 292 20.37 -22.45 4.71
N TRP A 293 20.41 -21.11 4.68
CA TRP A 293 20.51 -20.34 3.43
C TRP A 293 21.83 -20.55 2.69
N LEU A 294 22.95 -20.60 3.42
CA LEU A 294 24.29 -20.84 2.85
C LEU A 294 24.50 -22.27 2.37
N ASN A 295 23.89 -23.24 3.03
CA ASN A 295 23.97 -24.63 2.60
C ASN A 295 23.05 -24.94 1.42
N MET A 296 22.25 -23.96 0.97
CA MET A 296 21.29 -24.10 -0.14
C MET A 296 20.51 -25.40 -0.02
N ILE A 297 19.99 -25.66 1.18
CA ILE A 297 19.40 -26.95 1.55
C ILE A 297 18.19 -27.27 0.66
N THR A 298 17.48 -26.24 0.18
CA THR A 298 16.25 -26.40 -0.59
C THR A 298 16.50 -26.50 -2.10
N THR A 299 17.58 -25.91 -2.63
CA THR A 299 17.95 -26.01 -4.05
C THR A 299 19.10 -26.96 -4.38
N HIS A 300 19.85 -27.43 -3.37
CA HIS A 300 21.06 -28.26 -3.50
C HIS A 300 22.12 -27.66 -4.45
N TYR A 301 22.15 -26.35 -4.60
CA TYR A 301 23.11 -25.68 -5.47
C TYR A 301 24.51 -25.70 -4.86
N LEU A 302 25.51 -26.03 -5.68
CA LEU A 302 26.91 -26.11 -5.26
C LEU A 302 27.57 -24.74 -5.38
N LEU A 303 27.75 -24.05 -4.24
CA LEU A 303 28.42 -22.75 -4.19
C LEU A 303 29.81 -22.78 -4.82
N THR A 304 30.02 -21.92 -5.82
CA THR A 304 31.34 -21.65 -6.42
C THR A 304 32.17 -20.69 -5.55
N GLN A 305 33.46 -20.50 -5.86
CA GLN A 305 34.29 -19.55 -5.10
C GLN A 305 33.88 -18.08 -5.31
N SER A 306 33.33 -17.73 -6.46
CA SER A 306 32.73 -16.41 -6.70
C SER A 306 31.49 -16.19 -5.83
N ASP A 307 30.64 -17.21 -5.70
CA ASP A 307 29.42 -17.12 -4.88
C ASP A 307 29.76 -16.87 -3.41
N LYS A 308 30.84 -17.48 -2.90
CA LYS A 308 31.33 -17.25 -1.54
C LYS A 308 31.77 -15.81 -1.32
N GLN A 309 32.39 -15.18 -2.32
CA GLN A 309 32.78 -13.76 -2.26
C GLN A 309 31.55 -12.84 -2.33
N ASP A 310 30.54 -13.20 -3.10
CA ASP A 310 29.29 -12.46 -3.19
C ASP A 310 28.47 -12.54 -1.89
N PHE A 311 28.44 -13.71 -1.23
CA PHE A 311 27.87 -13.85 0.11
C PHE A 311 28.60 -13.02 1.16
N LEU A 312 29.93 -12.98 1.15
CA LEU A 312 30.70 -12.13 2.07
C LEU A 312 30.46 -10.63 1.83
N THR A 313 30.28 -10.24 0.56
CA THR A 313 29.93 -8.87 0.18
C THR A 313 28.50 -8.52 0.61
N LEU A 314 27.60 -9.48 0.59
CA LEU A 314 26.22 -9.30 1.05
C LEU A 314 26.13 -9.26 2.58
N PHE A 315 26.84 -10.14 3.30
CA PHE A 315 26.86 -10.15 4.77
C PHE A 315 27.51 -8.90 5.36
N SER A 316 28.56 -8.37 4.73
CA SER A 316 29.15 -7.10 5.14
C SER A 316 28.18 -5.93 4.96
N LYS A 317 27.32 -5.94 3.93
CA LYS A 317 26.25 -4.94 3.74
C LYS A 317 25.08 -5.10 4.71
N LEU A 318 24.87 -6.31 5.25
CA LEU A 318 23.80 -6.64 6.21
C LEU A 318 24.25 -6.55 7.67
N ASN A 319 25.49 -6.11 7.95
CA ASN A 319 26.10 -6.09 9.28
C ASN A 319 26.11 -7.46 10.00
N ILE A 320 26.16 -8.56 9.23
CA ILE A 320 26.26 -9.92 9.77
C ILE A 320 27.74 -10.24 10.00
N SER A 321 28.09 -10.64 11.23
CA SER A 321 29.47 -10.99 11.57
C SER A 321 29.93 -12.24 10.81
N SER A 322 30.87 -12.07 9.89
CA SER A 322 31.45 -13.15 9.09
C SER A 322 32.31 -14.13 9.91
N ALA A 323 32.56 -13.84 11.19
CA ALA A 323 33.42 -14.65 12.06
C ALA A 323 32.84 -16.02 12.43
N ASN A 324 31.51 -16.20 12.33
CA ASN A 324 30.81 -17.44 12.72
C ASN A 324 30.29 -18.25 11.52
N ILE A 325 30.65 -17.87 10.29
CA ILE A 325 30.09 -18.46 9.08
C ILE A 325 30.99 -19.59 8.55
N GLU A 326 30.66 -20.83 8.87
CA GLU A 326 31.28 -22.01 8.24
C GLU A 326 30.70 -22.25 6.84
N PHE A 327 31.46 -21.96 5.78
CA PHE A 327 31.06 -22.37 4.44
C PHE A 327 31.18 -23.89 4.28
N PRO A 328 30.22 -24.56 3.63
CA PRO A 328 30.34 -25.98 3.32
C PRO A 328 31.64 -26.22 2.54
N SER A 329 32.50 -27.04 3.15
CA SER A 329 33.75 -27.47 2.55
C SER A 329 33.44 -28.43 1.42
N ILE A 330 33.94 -28.14 0.22
CA ILE A 330 33.87 -29.06 -0.91
C ILE A 330 34.72 -30.28 -0.53
N LYS A 331 34.09 -31.34 0.00
CA LYS A 331 34.72 -32.65 0.07
C LYS A 331 34.87 -33.15 -1.36
N LYS A 332 36.05 -32.88 -1.96
CA LYS A 332 36.50 -33.60 -3.15
C LYS A 332 36.58 -35.09 -2.78
N GLY A 333 35.63 -35.88 -3.28
CA GLY A 333 35.69 -37.34 -3.27
C GLY A 333 34.61 -38.01 -2.44
N GLN A 334 33.54 -38.44 -3.09
CA GLN A 334 33.22 -39.87 -3.28
C GLN A 334 31.86 -39.95 -3.98
N ILE A 335 31.90 -40.21 -5.29
CA ILE A 335 30.75 -40.74 -6.02
C ILE A 335 30.46 -42.12 -5.41
N LYS A 336 29.44 -42.20 -4.55
CA LYS A 336 28.74 -43.46 -4.29
C LYS A 336 27.57 -43.53 -5.25
N LEU A 337 27.85 -44.13 -6.41
CA LEU A 337 26.85 -44.86 -7.16
C LEU A 337 26.40 -46.03 -6.27
N SER A 338 25.20 -45.93 -5.71
CA SER A 338 24.46 -47.09 -5.21
C SER A 338 23.22 -47.28 -6.08
N SER A 339 23.38 -48.26 -6.95
CA SER A 339 22.38 -48.93 -7.79
C SER A 339 21.24 -49.58 -6.99
N SER A 340 20.04 -49.54 -7.55
CA SER A 340 19.08 -50.66 -7.62
C SER A 340 17.92 -50.23 -8.54
N GLU A 341 17.97 -50.59 -9.84
CA GLU A 341 17.22 -51.72 -10.46
C GLU A 341 15.75 -51.34 -10.75
N THR A 342 15.26 -51.38 -12.00
CA THR A 342 15.09 -52.60 -12.80
C THR A 342 15.10 -52.39 -14.33
N ASN A 343 16.02 -53.11 -14.99
CA ASN A 343 15.83 -54.03 -16.12
C ASN A 343 15.03 -53.63 -17.39
N LYS A 344 15.75 -53.46 -18.50
CA LYS A 344 15.87 -54.48 -19.57
C LYS A 344 17.00 -54.16 -20.59
N LYS A 345 18.14 -54.87 -20.43
CA LYS A 345 18.83 -55.72 -21.44
C LYS A 345 18.32 -55.62 -22.89
N THR A 346 19.11 -55.57 -23.98
CA THR A 346 20.57 -55.64 -24.25
C THR A 346 20.71 -55.38 -25.76
N LYS A 347 21.77 -54.69 -26.21
CA LYS A 347 22.77 -55.20 -27.18
C LYS A 347 23.75 -54.07 -27.56
N ASN A 348 24.98 -54.24 -27.10
CA ASN A 348 26.16 -53.58 -27.63
C ASN A 348 26.59 -54.26 -28.93
N GLU A 349 27.25 -53.48 -29.79
CA GLU A 349 28.48 -53.77 -30.56
C GLU A 349 28.47 -52.75 -31.72
N ASP A 350 29.17 -51.61 -31.57
CA ASP A 350 30.60 -51.39 -31.85
C ASP A 350 30.86 -50.95 -33.30
N LEU A 351 31.86 -50.08 -33.42
CA LEU A 351 32.59 -49.64 -34.63
C LEU A 351 32.01 -48.45 -35.44
N THR A 352 32.60 -47.29 -35.13
CA THR A 352 33.30 -46.40 -36.09
C THR A 352 32.76 -46.35 -37.52
N VAL A 353 32.09 -45.25 -37.88
CA VAL A 353 32.16 -44.71 -39.25
C VAL A 353 32.37 -43.20 -39.18
N ALA A 354 33.38 -42.78 -39.92
CA ALA A 354 33.81 -41.42 -40.13
C ALA A 354 32.71 -40.54 -40.74
N ASN A 355 32.87 -39.23 -40.54
CA ASN A 355 32.48 -38.16 -41.46
C ASN A 355 31.30 -38.45 -42.37
N GLU A 356 30.11 -38.00 -41.97
CA GLU A 356 29.19 -37.21 -42.79
C GLU A 356 27.92 -36.95 -41.96
N ILE A 357 27.21 -35.86 -42.27
CA ILE A 357 25.97 -35.37 -41.63
C ILE A 357 26.20 -34.42 -40.43
N GLU A 358 27.10 -33.46 -40.60
CA GLU A 358 26.72 -32.08 -40.28
C GLU A 358 25.56 -31.70 -41.22
N THR A 359 24.41 -31.25 -40.70
CA THR A 359 23.29 -30.51 -41.38
C THR A 359 21.85 -31.03 -41.20
N LYS A 360 21.51 -31.87 -40.19
CA LYS A 360 20.10 -32.01 -39.78
C LYS A 360 19.83 -31.40 -38.42
N ILE A 361 19.03 -30.34 -38.41
CA ILE A 361 18.44 -29.75 -37.20
C ILE A 361 17.43 -30.77 -36.64
N PRO A 362 17.54 -31.21 -35.38
CA PRO A 362 16.56 -32.09 -34.75
C PRO A 362 15.17 -31.43 -34.67
N SER A 363 14.09 -32.21 -34.71
CA SER A 363 12.72 -31.69 -34.52
C SER A 363 12.56 -31.05 -33.13
N ILE A 364 11.76 -29.98 -33.05
CA ILE A 364 11.45 -29.28 -31.79
C ILE A 364 10.63 -30.17 -30.84
N GLU A 365 9.96 -31.19 -31.37
CA GLU A 365 9.20 -32.17 -30.59
C GLU A 365 10.12 -33.02 -29.67
N ASP A 366 11.38 -33.24 -30.07
CA ASP A 366 12.42 -33.88 -29.25
C ASP A 366 13.35 -32.83 -28.63
N PHE A 367 12.80 -32.06 -27.68
CA PHE A 367 13.48 -30.92 -27.06
C PHE A 367 14.86 -31.26 -26.45
N ALA A 368 15.05 -32.47 -25.92
CA ALA A 368 16.32 -32.90 -25.33
C ALA A 368 17.45 -32.99 -26.37
N LEU A 369 17.16 -33.55 -27.56
CA LEU A 369 18.13 -33.67 -28.65
C LEU A 369 18.38 -32.31 -29.32
N PHE A 370 17.33 -31.51 -29.48
CA PHE A 370 17.44 -30.14 -29.99
C PHE A 370 18.31 -29.26 -29.08
N LYS A 371 18.12 -29.33 -27.76
CA LYS A 371 18.92 -28.60 -26.76
C LYS A 371 20.39 -28.98 -26.82
N GLN A 372 20.71 -30.28 -26.90
CA GLN A 372 22.10 -30.75 -27.04
C GLN A 372 22.74 -30.27 -28.35
N TRP A 373 21.99 -30.27 -29.45
CA TRP A 373 22.45 -29.76 -30.74
C TRP A 373 22.80 -28.26 -30.67
N ILE A 374 21.96 -27.46 -30.00
CA ILE A 374 22.23 -26.02 -29.78
C ILE A 374 23.50 -25.80 -28.98
N TYR A 375 23.69 -26.49 -27.84
CA TYR A 375 24.90 -26.32 -27.03
C TYR A 375 26.16 -26.66 -27.82
N LYS A 376 26.13 -27.77 -28.57
CA LYS A 376 27.25 -28.18 -29.41
C LYS A 376 27.57 -27.16 -30.51
N LYS A 377 26.55 -26.49 -31.07
CA LYS A 377 26.75 -25.41 -32.05
C LYS A 377 27.28 -24.13 -31.42
N LEU A 378 26.82 -23.76 -30.23
CA LEU A 378 27.34 -22.62 -29.49
C LEU A 378 28.81 -22.81 -29.12
N GLU A 379 29.18 -24.01 -28.67
CA GLU A 379 30.57 -24.36 -28.35
C GLU A 379 31.48 -24.33 -29.59
N GLN A 380 30.99 -24.78 -30.75
CA GLN A 380 31.70 -24.66 -32.04
C GLN A 380 31.90 -23.21 -32.48
N ILE A 381 30.92 -22.33 -32.22
CA ILE A 381 31.04 -20.89 -32.52
C ILE A 381 32.04 -20.23 -31.56
N GLU A 382 31.97 -20.56 -30.27
CA GLU A 382 32.85 -20.00 -29.25
C GLU A 382 34.31 -20.39 -29.46
N THR A 383 34.56 -21.64 -29.86
CA THR A 383 35.90 -22.14 -30.23
C THR A 383 36.44 -21.48 -31.50
N ARG A 384 35.60 -21.18 -32.49
CA ARG A 384 36.00 -20.40 -33.68
C ARG A 384 36.23 -18.92 -33.42
N LEU A 385 35.61 -18.33 -32.40
CA LEU A 385 35.83 -16.93 -32.00
C LEU A 385 37.09 -16.76 -31.13
N LYS A 386 37.57 -17.85 -30.52
CA LYS A 386 38.79 -17.89 -29.70
C LYS A 386 40.05 -18.31 -30.46
N SER A 387 39.91 -18.78 -31.71
CA SER A 387 41.00 -19.03 -32.69
C SER A 387 41.15 -17.87 -33.65
#